data_AF-A0A804RBI4-F1
#
_entry.id   AF-A0A804RBI4-F1
#
_cell.length_a   1.000
_cell.length_b   1.000
_cell.length_c   1.000
_cell.angle_alpha   90.00
_cell.angle_beta   90.00
_cell.angle_gamma   90.00
#
_symmetry.space_group_name_H-M   'P 1'
#
loop_
_entity.id
_entity.type
_entity.pdbx_description
1 polymer ?
#
loop_
_entity_poly.entity_id
_entity_poly.type
_entity_poly.pdbx_seq_one_letter_code
_entity_poly.pdbx_strand_id
1 'polypeptide(L)'
;MDQAADSSELLRRIEELQREKDEKQNSLELLLRRIEGLQYEMDEKVDLVEVLTRQVENLQRERDELRKDIEQLCMQQAGPGYVSVATRMLTQRTAALEQDIENLQKKLGGCLRENQNLQEELAEAYRIKSQLAELHGAALSKNKDLEKQVRFFQSSVAQAFAERDSSLMECEKAKEREEAVSRKFADFEERDSGCSSSLTIEEKCSILLGDSADNWSFSSDGGTSTLKYIASLEEEKESLKAKISKLQSNLRMGLEIEQHLQRNARILEKRQALYDGFLRNGLSELQKFYTCQKAEIMKILEEESLRLMKVVAEIQDKLTEICINTEVSDHPADEIQCCDSSCKDVHVTKDISPSTCRKSDYPADLNSVSFDESKALAQALQEKMEALMLFSQEQERYLLEKQRDLIVIEELQKNLSQVKDEKVKVLMELTKLKEQYLLLKGSAVKEGHDTGDSSKLIPGHDQQGMLKTMLKRTSLRHWMRKESNTIGHGSSDGNDHTVCKEHSVDVARLRVENAMLLEGVGTVEHLTSSVHRLHIVLLKAYDDIKSADPLESTFEALNSLITEANLMKTALNVVLPVSWSGDSSDAIKYEAMCDPSDSPKSKSGKVDPLSSAGMEMVELLILAAEILKESFLVKK
;
A
#
# COMPACT_ATOMS: atom_id res chain seq x y z
N MET A 1 8.92 -36.14 1.25
CA MET A 1 8.86 -35.19 0.12
C MET A 1 7.57 -34.38 0.12
N ASP A 2 6.45 -34.91 0.63
CA ASP A 2 5.15 -34.21 0.64
C ASP A 2 5.09 -32.93 1.48
N GLN A 3 5.88 -32.80 2.54
CA GLN A 3 5.90 -31.60 3.40
C GLN A 3 6.53 -30.36 2.73
N ALA A 4 7.38 -30.55 1.71
CA ALA A 4 8.02 -29.43 1.00
C ALA A 4 7.10 -28.83 -0.08
N ALA A 5 6.23 -29.66 -0.67
CA ALA A 5 5.24 -29.21 -1.65
C ALA A 5 4.19 -28.29 -1.00
N ASP A 6 3.74 -28.63 0.20
CA ASP A 6 2.71 -27.89 0.94
C ASP A 6 3.19 -26.50 1.40
N SER A 7 4.47 -26.38 1.77
CA SER A 7 5.07 -25.09 2.13
C SER A 7 5.25 -24.16 0.93
N SER A 8 5.49 -24.71 -0.27
CA SER A 8 5.59 -23.93 -1.50
C SER A 8 4.22 -23.42 -1.97
N GLU A 9 3.16 -24.20 -1.74
CA GLU A 9 1.78 -23.82 -2.06
C GLU A 9 1.31 -22.66 -1.16
N LEU A 10 1.60 -22.73 0.15
CA LEU A 10 1.31 -21.65 1.11
C LEU A 10 2.05 -20.34 0.78
N LEU A 11 3.33 -20.42 0.43
CA LEU A 11 4.12 -19.24 0.01
C LEU A 11 3.51 -18.59 -1.23
N ARG A 12 3.14 -19.39 -2.24
CA ARG A 12 2.47 -18.89 -3.46
C ARG A 12 1.15 -18.18 -3.11
N ARG A 13 0.37 -18.72 -2.17
CA ARG A 13 -0.89 -18.12 -1.75
C ARG A 13 -0.70 -16.81 -0.97
N ILE A 14 0.35 -16.72 -0.15
CA ILE A 14 0.72 -15.48 0.54
C ILE A 14 1.14 -14.40 -0.46
N GLU A 15 1.98 -14.74 -1.45
CA GLU A 15 2.39 -13.81 -2.51
C GLU A 15 1.22 -13.33 -3.38
N GLU A 16 0.24 -14.20 -3.61
CA GLU A 16 -0.99 -13.87 -4.33
C GLU A 16 -1.89 -12.91 -3.54
N LEU A 17 -2.09 -13.17 -2.24
CA LEU A 17 -2.83 -12.26 -1.35
C LEU A 17 -2.11 -10.92 -1.16
N GLN A 18 -0.77 -10.91 -1.17
CA GLN A 18 0.02 -9.68 -1.11
C GLN A 18 -0.20 -8.83 -2.37
N ARG A 19 -0.17 -9.44 -3.56
CA ARG A 19 -0.48 -8.76 -4.82
C ARG A 19 -1.90 -8.22 -4.86
N GLU A 20 -2.88 -9.01 -4.43
CA GLU A 20 -4.27 -8.57 -4.39
C GLU A 20 -4.44 -7.36 -3.45
N LYS A 21 -3.78 -7.37 -2.28
CA LYS A 21 -3.76 -6.23 -1.38
C LYS A 21 -3.17 -4.98 -2.05
N ASP A 22 -2.03 -5.10 -2.70
CA ASP A 22 -1.35 -3.97 -3.36
C ASP A 22 -2.18 -3.42 -4.52
N GLU A 23 -2.87 -4.28 -5.27
CA GLU A 23 -3.79 -3.87 -6.35
C GLU A 23 -5.02 -3.13 -5.81
N LYS A 24 -5.59 -3.59 -4.69
CA LYS A 24 -6.69 -2.89 -4.00
C LYS A 24 -6.24 -1.56 -3.40
N GLN A 25 -5.02 -1.49 -2.87
CA GLN A 25 -4.43 -0.27 -2.35
C GLN A 25 -4.27 0.79 -3.47
N ASN A 26 -3.74 0.38 -4.63
CA ASN A 26 -3.63 1.26 -5.80
C ASN A 26 -4.99 1.73 -6.31
N SER A 27 -5.99 0.83 -6.33
CA SER A 27 -7.36 1.17 -6.72
C SER A 27 -7.99 2.21 -5.77
N LEU A 28 -7.74 2.09 -4.46
CA LEU A 28 -8.18 3.05 -3.46
C LEU A 28 -7.54 4.42 -3.68
N GLU A 29 -6.23 4.47 -3.94
CA GLU A 29 -5.51 5.72 -4.18
C GLU A 29 -6.02 6.44 -5.44
N LEU A 30 -6.31 5.68 -6.51
CA LEU A 30 -6.89 6.24 -7.74
C LEU A 30 -8.28 6.83 -7.48
N LEU A 31 -9.11 6.15 -6.70
CA LEU A 31 -10.44 6.66 -6.30
C LEU A 31 -10.34 7.92 -5.45
N LEU A 32 -9.37 8.00 -4.53
CA LEU A 32 -9.14 9.20 -3.72
C LEU A 32 -8.75 10.40 -4.60
N ARG A 33 -7.82 10.22 -5.54
CA ARG A 33 -7.45 11.29 -6.49
C ARG A 33 -8.64 11.73 -7.36
N ARG A 34 -9.50 10.79 -7.76
CA ARG A 34 -10.71 11.12 -8.53
C ARG A 34 -11.70 11.95 -7.71
N ILE A 35 -11.90 11.61 -6.43
CA ILE A 35 -12.75 12.38 -5.51
C ILE A 35 -12.19 13.79 -5.33
N GLU A 36 -10.88 13.93 -5.12
CA GLU A 36 -10.23 15.25 -5.00
C GLU A 36 -10.41 16.09 -6.27
N GLY A 37 -10.29 15.49 -7.45
CA GLY A 37 -10.53 16.16 -8.73
C GLY A 37 -11.98 16.63 -8.90
N LEU A 38 -12.96 15.76 -8.59
CA LEU A 38 -14.38 16.13 -8.64
C LEU A 38 -14.73 17.24 -7.65
N GLN A 39 -14.07 17.27 -6.50
CA GLN A 39 -14.28 18.31 -5.49
C GLN A 39 -13.77 19.68 -5.98
N TYR A 40 -12.63 19.70 -6.66
CA TYR A 40 -12.11 20.90 -7.29
C TYR A 40 -13.01 21.42 -8.44
N GLU A 41 -13.50 20.50 -9.28
CA GLU A 41 -14.46 20.85 -10.35
C GLU A 41 -15.77 21.41 -9.78
N MET A 42 -16.27 20.84 -8.67
CA MET A 42 -17.47 21.35 -8.00
C MET A 42 -17.27 22.77 -7.46
N ASP A 43 -16.14 23.04 -6.80
CA ASP A 43 -15.82 24.37 -6.26
C ASP A 43 -15.74 25.42 -7.39
N GLU A 44 -15.10 25.10 -8.52
CA GLU A 44 -15.04 25.99 -9.69
C GLU A 44 -16.44 26.29 -10.28
N LYS A 45 -17.31 25.28 -10.32
CA LYS A 45 -18.69 25.46 -10.82
C LYS A 45 -19.54 26.29 -9.86
N VAL A 46 -19.35 26.15 -8.55
CA VAL A 46 -20.04 26.98 -7.55
C VAL A 46 -19.68 28.46 -7.74
N ASP A 47 -18.40 28.77 -7.92
CA ASP A 47 -17.94 30.13 -8.19
C ASP A 47 -18.55 30.69 -9.49
N LEU A 48 -18.60 29.87 -10.55
CA LEU A 48 -19.22 30.26 -11.81
C LEU A 48 -20.73 30.54 -11.67
N VAL A 49 -21.44 29.72 -10.90
CA VAL A 49 -22.87 29.92 -10.60
C VAL A 49 -23.08 31.25 -9.86
N GLU A 50 -22.24 31.58 -8.87
CA GLU A 50 -22.33 32.86 -8.19
C GLU A 50 -22.09 34.05 -9.13
N VAL A 51 -21.07 33.97 -9.99
CA VAL A 51 -20.74 35.04 -10.95
C VAL A 51 -21.89 35.25 -11.92
N LEU A 52 -22.43 34.18 -12.50
CA LEU A 52 -23.57 34.26 -13.42
C LEU A 52 -24.83 34.80 -12.74
N THR A 53 -25.09 34.41 -11.49
CA THR A 53 -26.22 34.92 -10.69
C THR A 53 -26.11 36.43 -10.50
N ARG A 54 -24.93 36.93 -10.07
CA ARG A 54 -24.68 38.37 -9.92
C ARG A 54 -24.85 39.13 -11.24
N GLN A 55 -24.43 38.53 -12.36
CA GLN A 55 -24.56 39.15 -13.68
C GLN A 55 -26.02 39.25 -14.12
N VAL A 56 -26.84 38.21 -13.88
CA VAL A 56 -28.28 38.23 -14.14
C VAL A 56 -28.98 39.31 -13.30
N GLU A 57 -28.67 39.42 -12.01
CA GLU A 57 -29.23 40.44 -11.13
C GLU A 57 -28.87 41.87 -11.58
N ASN A 58 -27.64 42.09 -12.05
CA ASN A 58 -27.21 43.37 -12.61
C ASN A 58 -28.02 43.74 -13.87
N LEU A 59 -28.13 42.82 -14.82
CA LEU A 59 -28.88 43.05 -16.06
C LEU A 59 -30.37 43.25 -15.81
N GLN A 60 -30.96 42.55 -14.84
CA GLN A 60 -32.34 42.77 -14.41
C GLN A 60 -32.57 44.17 -13.87
N ARG A 61 -31.64 44.69 -13.05
CA ARG A 61 -31.67 46.07 -12.56
C ARG A 61 -31.58 47.09 -13.68
N GLU A 62 -30.61 46.93 -14.59
CA GLU A 62 -30.47 47.83 -15.75
C GLU A 62 -31.73 47.82 -16.62
N ARG A 63 -32.32 46.65 -16.87
CA ARG A 63 -33.59 46.52 -17.60
C ARG A 63 -34.72 47.26 -16.90
N ASP A 64 -34.84 47.13 -15.58
CA ASP A 64 -35.89 47.80 -14.80
C ASP A 64 -35.70 49.33 -14.75
N GLU A 65 -34.47 49.82 -14.73
CA GLU A 65 -34.16 51.25 -14.86
C GLU A 65 -34.50 51.78 -16.26
N LEU A 66 -34.05 51.10 -17.31
CA LEU A 66 -34.37 51.47 -18.69
C LEU A 66 -35.88 51.46 -18.94
N ARG A 67 -36.62 50.52 -18.37
CA ARG A 67 -38.08 50.47 -18.48
C ARG A 67 -38.74 51.69 -17.84
N LYS A 68 -38.26 52.11 -16.66
CA LYS A 68 -38.73 53.34 -15.99
C LYS A 68 -38.40 54.58 -16.81
N ASP A 69 -37.19 54.66 -17.39
CA ASP A 69 -36.79 55.77 -18.25
C ASP A 69 -37.65 55.86 -19.51
N ILE A 70 -37.99 54.72 -20.13
CA ILE A 70 -38.90 54.65 -21.28
C ILE A 70 -40.30 55.14 -20.89
N GLU A 71 -40.84 54.66 -19.76
CA GLU A 71 -42.15 55.10 -19.26
C GLU A 71 -42.16 56.62 -18.99
N GLN A 72 -41.08 57.16 -18.42
CA GLN A 72 -40.93 58.58 -18.16
C GLN A 72 -40.79 59.42 -19.43
N LEU A 73 -40.01 58.95 -20.43
CA LEU A 73 -39.88 59.61 -21.74
C LEU A 73 -41.21 59.61 -22.50
N CYS A 74 -41.93 58.49 -22.47
CA CYS A 74 -43.27 58.37 -23.06
C CYS A 74 -44.29 59.33 -22.39
N MET A 75 -44.15 59.58 -21.09
CA MET A 75 -44.95 60.59 -20.37
C MET A 75 -44.54 62.04 -20.69
N GLN A 76 -43.28 62.30 -21.03
CA GLN A 76 -42.72 63.65 -21.22
C GLN A 76 -42.80 64.18 -22.66
N GLN A 77 -42.84 63.33 -23.70
CA GLN A 77 -42.80 63.76 -25.10
C GLN A 77 -44.07 63.38 -25.89
N ALA A 78 -45.01 64.33 -26.01
CA ALA A 78 -46.19 64.22 -26.86
C ALA A 78 -45.97 64.87 -28.25
N GLY A 79 -45.11 64.30 -29.12
CA GLY A 79 -44.93 64.77 -30.51
C GLY A 79 -44.45 63.71 -31.51
N PRO A 80 -44.82 63.75 -32.81
CA PRO A 80 -45.03 62.54 -33.62
C PRO A 80 -43.83 61.98 -34.42
N GLY A 81 -42.69 62.68 -34.49
CA GLY A 81 -41.60 62.32 -35.42
C GLY A 81 -40.37 61.66 -34.79
N TYR A 82 -39.86 62.22 -33.69
CA TYR A 82 -38.66 61.71 -33.00
C TYR A 82 -38.98 60.51 -32.10
N VAL A 83 -40.19 60.47 -31.56
CA VAL A 83 -40.68 59.39 -30.67
C VAL A 83 -40.70 58.04 -31.40
N SER A 84 -41.13 57.95 -32.66
CA SER A 84 -41.28 56.64 -33.32
C SER A 84 -39.96 55.91 -33.55
N VAL A 85 -38.88 56.62 -33.90
CA VAL A 85 -37.56 56.03 -34.12
C VAL A 85 -36.89 55.67 -32.80
N ALA A 86 -36.95 56.55 -31.80
CA ALA A 86 -36.45 56.27 -30.46
C ALA A 86 -37.19 55.08 -29.83
N THR A 87 -38.52 55.05 -29.91
CA THR A 87 -39.34 53.92 -29.43
C THR A 87 -38.99 52.63 -30.17
N ARG A 88 -38.75 52.65 -31.48
CA ARG A 88 -38.34 51.44 -32.23
C ARG A 88 -36.95 50.93 -31.84
N MET A 89 -35.98 51.80 -31.63
CA MET A 89 -34.65 51.40 -31.16
C MET A 89 -34.70 50.85 -29.73
N LEU A 90 -35.51 51.47 -28.87
CA LEU A 90 -35.72 51.01 -27.50
C LEU A 90 -36.43 49.65 -27.47
N THR A 91 -37.48 49.44 -28.26
CA THR A 91 -38.16 48.13 -28.33
C THR A 91 -37.26 47.04 -28.89
N GLN A 92 -36.43 47.34 -29.90
CA GLN A 92 -35.46 46.38 -30.43
C GLN A 92 -34.38 46.03 -29.41
N ARG A 93 -33.87 47.01 -28.66
CA ARG A 93 -32.92 46.78 -27.56
C ARG A 93 -33.56 45.98 -26.42
N THR A 94 -34.81 46.26 -26.07
CA THR A 94 -35.56 45.50 -25.08
C THR A 94 -35.74 44.04 -25.51
N ALA A 95 -36.12 43.78 -26.77
CA ALA A 95 -36.27 42.42 -27.29
C ALA A 95 -34.94 41.64 -27.30
N ALA A 96 -33.83 42.30 -27.66
CA ALA A 96 -32.51 41.68 -27.60
C ALA A 96 -32.11 41.32 -26.16
N LEU A 97 -32.35 42.22 -25.20
CA LEU A 97 -32.10 41.98 -23.78
C LEU A 97 -33.00 40.86 -23.23
N GLU A 98 -34.27 40.79 -23.64
CA GLU A 98 -35.19 39.71 -23.25
C GLU A 98 -34.68 38.34 -23.76
N GLN A 99 -34.19 38.29 -24.99
CA GLN A 99 -33.62 37.07 -25.55
C GLN A 99 -32.32 36.64 -24.87
N ASP A 100 -31.45 37.60 -24.51
CA ASP A 100 -30.25 37.33 -23.73
C ASP A 100 -30.58 36.84 -22.32
N ILE A 101 -31.61 37.40 -21.67
CA ILE A 101 -32.11 36.92 -20.38
C ILE A 101 -32.61 35.48 -20.50
N GLU A 102 -33.39 35.16 -21.53
CA GLU A 102 -33.89 33.79 -21.76
C GLU A 102 -32.74 32.79 -21.99
N ASN A 103 -31.75 33.19 -22.79
CA ASN A 103 -30.55 32.37 -23.03
C ASN A 103 -29.74 32.14 -21.74
N LEU A 104 -29.54 33.18 -20.93
CA LEU A 104 -28.84 33.08 -19.65
C LEU A 104 -29.62 32.21 -18.65
N GLN A 105 -30.95 32.35 -18.59
CA GLN A 105 -31.81 31.50 -17.76
C GLN A 105 -31.72 30.02 -18.16
N LYS A 106 -31.69 29.73 -19.47
CA LYS A 106 -31.52 28.36 -19.97
C LYS A 106 -30.16 27.77 -19.58
N LYS A 107 -29.09 28.56 -19.68
CA LYS A 107 -27.74 28.16 -19.25
C LYS A 107 -27.68 27.94 -17.74
N LEU A 108 -28.27 28.83 -16.95
CA LEU A 108 -28.37 28.70 -15.49
C LEU A 108 -29.14 27.44 -15.08
N GLY A 109 -30.27 27.15 -15.74
CA GLY A 109 -31.03 25.92 -15.51
C GLY A 109 -30.26 24.65 -15.92
N GLY A 110 -29.42 24.73 -16.96
CA GLY A 110 -28.46 23.66 -17.31
C GLY A 110 -27.44 23.42 -16.19
N CYS A 111 -26.78 24.49 -15.75
CA CYS A 111 -25.76 24.44 -14.71
C CYS A 111 -26.31 23.97 -13.35
N LEU A 112 -27.52 24.38 -12.96
CA LEU A 112 -28.17 23.90 -11.74
C LEU A 112 -28.44 22.39 -11.77
N ARG A 113 -28.89 21.85 -12.91
CA ARG A 113 -29.10 20.40 -13.06
C ARG A 113 -27.79 19.63 -13.00
N GLU A 114 -26.74 20.13 -13.68
CA GLU A 114 -25.41 19.53 -13.61
C GLU A 114 -24.86 19.55 -12.17
N ASN A 115 -25.02 20.65 -11.45
CA ASN A 115 -24.61 20.77 -10.05
C ASN A 115 -25.35 19.75 -9.16
N GLN A 116 -26.66 19.59 -9.36
CA GLN A 116 -27.44 18.59 -8.63
C GLN A 116 -27.00 17.16 -8.95
N ASN A 117 -26.70 16.85 -10.22
CA ASN A 117 -26.15 15.53 -10.60
C ASN A 117 -24.78 15.28 -9.95
N LEU A 118 -23.88 16.27 -9.96
CA LEU A 118 -22.58 16.17 -9.29
C LEU A 118 -22.72 15.98 -7.78
N GLN A 119 -23.70 16.62 -7.16
CA GLN A 119 -24.00 16.45 -5.74
C GLN A 119 -24.48 15.03 -5.42
N GLU A 120 -25.29 14.42 -6.29
CA GLU A 120 -25.71 13.02 -6.19
C GLU A 120 -24.53 12.05 -6.39
N GLU A 121 -23.68 12.29 -7.39
CA GLU A 121 -22.46 11.50 -7.61
C GLU A 121 -21.50 11.57 -6.42
N LEU A 122 -21.32 12.76 -5.84
CA LEU A 122 -20.49 12.96 -4.64
C LEU A 122 -21.07 12.21 -3.43
N ALA A 123 -22.39 12.26 -3.23
CA ALA A 123 -23.06 11.53 -2.16
C ALA A 123 -22.86 10.01 -2.30
N GLU A 124 -23.00 9.46 -3.50
CA GLU A 124 -22.75 8.03 -3.73
C GLU A 124 -21.27 7.68 -3.55
N ALA A 125 -20.34 8.54 -3.98
CA ALA A 125 -18.91 8.34 -3.75
C ALA A 125 -18.57 8.27 -2.26
N TYR A 126 -19.14 9.16 -1.42
CA TYR A 126 -18.98 9.09 0.03
C TYR A 126 -19.61 7.82 0.63
N ARG A 127 -20.74 7.36 0.10
CA ARG A 127 -21.39 6.11 0.53
C ARG A 127 -20.49 4.90 0.26
N ILE A 128 -19.93 4.80 -0.95
CA ILE A 128 -18.99 3.75 -1.35
C ILE A 128 -17.72 3.83 -0.48
N LYS A 129 -17.18 5.03 -0.23
CA LYS A 129 -16.02 5.23 0.65
C LYS A 129 -16.25 4.67 2.05
N SER A 130 -17.44 4.90 2.63
CA SER A 130 -17.80 4.36 3.95
C SER A 130 -17.85 2.83 3.94
N GLN A 131 -18.51 2.24 2.93
CA GLN A 131 -18.57 0.77 2.80
C GLN A 131 -17.18 0.15 2.65
N LEU A 132 -16.29 0.81 1.91
CA LEU A 132 -14.93 0.34 1.71
C LEU A 132 -14.11 0.42 3.01
N ALA A 133 -14.31 1.47 3.82
CA ALA A 133 -13.68 1.59 5.14
C ALA A 133 -14.13 0.49 6.10
N GLU A 134 -15.43 0.14 6.12
CA GLU A 134 -15.96 -0.96 6.92
C GLU A 134 -15.38 -2.32 6.49
N LEU A 135 -15.35 -2.59 5.19
CA LEU A 135 -14.77 -3.82 4.64
C LEU A 135 -13.27 -3.93 4.95
N HIS A 136 -12.53 -2.83 4.83
CA HIS A 136 -11.12 -2.77 5.19
C HIS A 136 -10.91 -3.04 6.69
N GLY A 137 -11.73 -2.43 7.56
CA GLY A 137 -11.71 -2.70 9.01
C GLY A 137 -11.98 -4.17 9.35
N ALA A 138 -12.97 -4.78 8.70
CA ALA A 138 -13.29 -6.19 8.88
C ALA A 138 -12.14 -7.11 8.42
N ALA A 139 -11.50 -6.79 7.28
CA ALA A 139 -10.36 -7.52 6.76
C ALA A 139 -9.15 -7.42 7.70
N LEU A 140 -8.85 -6.23 8.24
CA LEU A 140 -7.78 -6.03 9.23
C LEU A 140 -8.02 -6.83 10.51
N SER A 141 -9.25 -6.84 11.02
CA SER A 141 -9.61 -7.63 12.20
C SER A 141 -9.36 -9.13 11.98
N LYS A 142 -9.81 -9.65 10.83
CA LYS A 142 -9.57 -11.05 10.45
C LYS A 142 -8.08 -11.37 10.32
N ASN A 143 -7.28 -10.46 9.76
CA ASN A 143 -5.84 -10.65 9.62
C ASN A 143 -5.15 -10.69 10.99
N LYS A 144 -5.56 -9.81 11.92
CA LYS A 144 -5.08 -9.83 13.31
C LYS A 144 -5.37 -11.15 14.02
N ASP A 145 -6.52 -11.77 13.76
CA ASP A 145 -6.85 -13.09 14.34
C ASP A 145 -6.05 -14.23 13.70
N LEU A 146 -5.83 -14.18 12.38
CA LEU A 146 -4.92 -15.13 11.70
C LEU A 146 -3.48 -15.01 12.21
N GLU A 147 -2.97 -13.79 12.42
CA GLU A 147 -1.65 -13.59 13.03
C GLU A 147 -1.54 -14.21 14.44
N LYS A 148 -2.59 -14.09 15.26
CA LYS A 148 -2.62 -14.73 16.59
C LYS A 148 -2.54 -16.25 16.46
N GLN A 149 -3.30 -16.84 15.53
CA GLN A 149 -3.25 -18.29 15.26
C GLN A 149 -1.86 -18.72 14.80
N VAL A 150 -1.24 -18.00 13.87
CA VAL A 150 0.12 -18.28 13.40
C VAL A 150 1.13 -18.23 14.56
N ARG A 151 1.06 -17.21 15.43
CA ARG A 151 1.93 -17.12 16.61
C ARG A 151 1.70 -18.24 17.61
N PHE A 152 0.45 -18.70 17.76
CA PHE A 152 0.13 -19.86 18.58
C PHE A 152 0.80 -21.12 18.02
N PHE A 153 0.65 -21.40 16.73
CA PHE A 153 1.28 -22.57 16.10
C PHE A 153 2.81 -22.49 16.13
N GLN A 154 3.40 -21.32 15.87
CA GLN A 154 4.85 -21.12 16.01
C GLN A 154 5.35 -21.42 17.43
N SER A 155 4.59 -21.02 18.46
CA SER A 155 4.96 -21.30 19.86
C SER A 155 4.83 -22.78 20.20
N SER A 156 3.75 -23.42 19.73
CA SER A 156 3.54 -24.86 19.92
C SER A 156 4.63 -25.70 19.24
N VAL A 157 5.03 -25.33 18.02
CA VAL A 157 6.13 -26.00 17.29
C VAL A 157 7.47 -25.81 18.01
N ALA A 158 7.77 -24.59 18.47
CA ALA A 158 8.99 -24.33 19.24
C ALA A 158 9.04 -25.17 20.54
N GLN A 159 7.90 -25.31 21.23
CA GLN A 159 7.81 -26.17 22.41
C GLN A 159 8.04 -27.65 22.08
N ALA A 160 7.43 -28.17 21.00
CA ALA A 160 7.62 -29.55 20.58
C ALA A 160 9.09 -29.86 20.23
N PHE A 161 9.79 -28.92 19.59
CA PHE A 161 11.24 -29.05 19.34
C PHE A 161 12.05 -29.06 20.63
N ALA A 162 11.75 -28.17 21.58
CA ALA A 162 12.44 -28.15 22.87
C ALA A 162 12.23 -29.46 23.66
N GLU A 163 11.00 -30.00 23.65
CA GLU A 163 10.69 -31.29 24.28
C GLU A 163 11.47 -32.44 23.62
N ARG A 164 11.49 -32.50 22.28
CA ARG A 164 12.26 -33.49 21.52
C ARG A 164 13.76 -33.42 21.83
N ASP A 165 14.33 -32.22 21.85
CA ASP A 165 15.77 -32.03 22.09
C ASP A 165 16.12 -32.42 23.53
N SER A 166 15.24 -32.14 24.51
CA SER A 166 15.40 -32.61 25.89
C SER A 166 15.37 -34.15 25.98
N SER A 167 14.42 -34.80 25.31
CA SER A 167 14.34 -36.28 25.27
C SER A 167 15.53 -36.92 24.57
N LEU A 168 16.07 -36.30 23.52
CA LEU A 168 17.28 -36.76 22.84
C LEU A 168 18.50 -36.70 23.77
N MET A 169 18.69 -35.58 24.48
CA MET A 169 19.78 -35.43 25.45
C MET A 169 19.68 -36.44 26.60
N GLU A 170 18.48 -36.76 27.07
CA GLU A 170 18.27 -37.81 28.08
C GLU A 170 18.61 -39.20 27.55
N CYS A 171 18.24 -39.50 26.30
CA CYS A 171 18.57 -40.75 25.63
C CYS A 171 20.09 -40.93 25.43
N GLU A 172 20.79 -39.88 25.00
CA GLU A 172 22.26 -39.90 24.85
C GLU A 172 22.96 -40.16 26.20
N LYS A 173 22.52 -39.48 27.27
CA LYS A 173 23.03 -39.74 28.63
C LYS A 173 22.74 -41.16 29.11
N ALA A 174 21.59 -41.73 28.76
CA ALA A 174 21.28 -43.12 29.10
C ALA A 174 22.20 -44.09 28.35
N LYS A 175 22.45 -43.83 27.07
CA LYS A 175 23.38 -44.61 26.23
C LYS A 175 24.82 -44.55 26.74
N GLU A 176 25.32 -43.38 27.13
CA GLU A 176 26.66 -43.27 27.76
C GLU A 176 26.78 -44.11 29.04
N ARG A 177 25.72 -44.12 29.87
CA ARG A 177 25.69 -44.94 31.09
C ARG A 177 25.67 -46.42 30.76
N GLU A 178 24.90 -46.84 29.76
CA GLU A 178 24.88 -48.22 29.26
C GLU A 178 26.26 -48.63 28.76
N GLU A 179 26.89 -47.84 27.89
CA GLU A 179 28.24 -48.11 27.37
C GLU A 179 29.30 -48.15 28.47
N ALA A 180 29.18 -47.32 29.51
CA ALA A 180 30.05 -47.38 30.68
C ALA A 180 29.84 -48.66 31.51
N VAL A 181 28.59 -49.14 31.62
CA VAL A 181 28.27 -50.41 32.27
C VAL A 181 28.79 -51.59 31.45
N SER A 182 28.57 -51.60 30.13
CA SER A 182 29.10 -52.64 29.23
C SER A 182 30.62 -52.74 29.29
N ARG A 183 31.34 -51.60 29.33
CA ARG A 183 32.79 -51.59 29.55
C ARG A 183 33.20 -52.24 30.86
N LYS A 184 32.52 -51.91 31.96
CA LYS A 184 32.78 -52.54 33.27
C LYS A 184 32.52 -54.06 33.25
N PHE A 185 31.51 -54.52 32.51
CA PHE A 185 31.25 -55.95 32.34
C PHE A 185 32.35 -56.62 31.52
N ALA A 186 32.82 -56.00 30.44
CA ALA A 186 33.95 -56.51 29.67
C ALA A 186 35.24 -56.60 30.51
N ASP A 187 35.55 -55.57 31.31
CA ASP A 187 36.67 -55.59 32.27
C ASP A 187 36.50 -56.68 33.35
N PHE A 188 35.27 -57.07 33.66
CA PHE A 188 34.98 -58.15 34.61
C PHE A 188 35.16 -59.52 33.96
N GLU A 189 34.65 -59.73 32.75
CA GLU A 189 34.87 -60.95 31.96
C GLU A 189 36.36 -61.18 31.68
N GLU A 190 37.14 -60.13 31.36
CA GLU A 190 38.59 -60.26 31.15
C GLU A 190 39.30 -60.71 32.43
N ARG A 191 38.94 -60.14 33.59
CA ARG A 191 39.48 -60.55 34.90
C ARG A 191 39.06 -61.95 35.30
N ASP A 192 37.83 -62.35 35.02
CA ASP A 192 37.31 -63.70 35.36
C ASP A 192 37.92 -64.78 34.45
N SER A 193 38.16 -64.44 33.17
CA SER A 193 38.86 -65.32 32.21
C SER A 193 40.33 -65.57 32.59
N GLY A 194 40.99 -64.61 33.24
CA GLY A 194 42.32 -64.77 33.83
C GLY A 194 42.34 -65.57 35.15
N CYS A 195 41.19 -65.72 35.81
CA CYS A 195 41.07 -66.38 37.12
C CYS A 195 40.65 -67.86 37.03
N SER A 196 40.28 -68.34 35.83
CA SER A 196 39.71 -69.68 35.63
C SER A 196 40.75 -70.82 35.62
N SER A 197 42.05 -70.52 35.53
CA SER A 197 43.07 -71.54 35.28
C SER A 197 43.86 -72.06 36.50
N SER A 198 43.58 -71.65 37.75
CA SER A 198 44.43 -72.11 38.87
C SER A 198 43.78 -72.29 40.25
N LEU A 199 42.45 -72.34 40.38
CA LEU A 199 41.83 -72.61 41.68
C LEU A 199 41.29 -74.04 41.74
N THR A 200 41.94 -74.85 42.56
CA THR A 200 41.51 -76.21 42.91
C THR A 200 40.18 -76.17 43.66
N ILE A 201 39.39 -77.25 43.59
CA ILE A 201 38.08 -77.34 44.26
C ILE A 201 38.18 -77.04 45.77
N GLU A 202 39.31 -77.37 46.39
CA GLU A 202 39.63 -77.08 47.81
C GLU A 202 39.66 -75.57 48.13
N GLU A 203 40.25 -74.77 47.23
CA GLU A 203 40.35 -73.32 47.38
C GLU A 203 39.00 -72.64 47.14
N LYS A 204 38.18 -73.19 46.23
CA LYS A 204 36.78 -72.76 46.03
C LYS A 204 35.91 -73.03 47.26
N CYS A 205 36.08 -74.19 47.90
CA CYS A 205 35.41 -74.51 49.16
C CYS A 205 35.87 -73.63 50.33
N SER A 206 37.15 -73.26 50.35
CA SER A 206 37.71 -72.39 51.40
C SER A 206 37.21 -70.94 51.30
N ILE A 207 36.94 -70.43 50.10
CA ILE A 207 36.33 -69.11 49.87
C ILE A 207 34.86 -69.10 50.33
N LEU A 208 34.09 -70.13 49.97
CA LEU A 208 32.68 -70.29 50.37
C LEU A 208 32.49 -70.45 51.89
N LEU A 209 33.46 -71.07 52.58
CA LEU A 209 33.43 -71.24 54.04
C LEU A 209 33.94 -70.02 54.82
N GLY A 210 34.58 -69.06 54.14
CA GLY A 210 35.05 -67.80 54.71
C GLY A 210 34.06 -66.64 54.56
N ASP A 211 32.96 -66.84 53.83
CA ASP A 211 31.90 -65.85 53.68
C ASP A 211 31.22 -65.58 55.03
N SER A 212 31.11 -64.29 55.37
CA SER A 212 30.38 -63.83 56.56
C SER A 212 28.95 -64.37 56.56
N ALA A 213 28.39 -64.68 57.74
CA ALA A 213 26.99 -65.06 57.90
C ALA A 213 26.01 -64.00 57.33
N ASP A 214 26.46 -62.75 57.14
CA ASP A 214 25.69 -61.69 56.48
C ASP A 214 25.51 -61.95 54.97
N ASN A 215 26.47 -62.60 54.29
CA ASN A 215 26.38 -62.97 52.86
C ASN A 215 25.38 -64.11 52.61
N TRP A 216 25.07 -64.88 53.65
CA TRP A 216 24.11 -65.98 53.64
C TRP A 216 22.82 -65.66 54.39
N SER A 217 22.70 -64.45 54.92
CA SER A 217 21.45 -63.98 55.47
C SER A 217 20.55 -63.58 54.30
N PHE A 218 19.45 -64.32 54.11
CA PHE A 218 18.24 -63.70 53.58
C PHE A 218 17.82 -62.71 54.67
N SER A 219 18.38 -61.51 54.59
CA SER A 219 18.25 -60.46 55.58
C SER A 219 16.78 -60.36 55.97
N SER A 220 16.54 -60.30 57.28
CA SER A 220 15.22 -60.08 57.88
C SER A 220 14.61 -58.72 57.51
N ASP A 221 15.27 -57.97 56.62
CA ASP A 221 14.81 -56.77 55.92
C ASP A 221 14.14 -57.05 54.57
N GLY A 222 13.93 -58.32 54.17
CA GLY A 222 13.34 -58.72 52.89
C GLY A 222 11.94 -58.17 52.58
N GLY A 223 11.33 -57.45 53.53
CA GLY A 223 10.19 -56.57 53.28
C GLY A 223 10.54 -55.39 52.36
N THR A 224 11.78 -54.87 52.40
CA THR A 224 12.17 -53.63 51.72
C THR A 224 12.19 -53.78 50.20
N SER A 225 12.72 -54.87 49.64
CA SER A 225 12.85 -55.06 48.19
C SER A 225 11.50 -55.32 47.50
N THR A 226 10.66 -56.16 48.11
CA THR A 226 9.30 -56.42 47.61
C THR A 226 8.40 -55.20 47.79
N LEU A 227 8.51 -54.46 48.91
CA LEU A 227 7.78 -53.19 49.09
C LEU A 227 8.25 -52.11 48.11
N LYS A 228 9.55 -52.03 47.79
CA LYS A 228 10.08 -51.08 46.79
C LYS A 228 9.57 -51.40 45.39
N TYR A 229 9.49 -52.68 45.03
CA TYR A 229 8.91 -53.13 43.77
C TYR A 229 7.40 -52.84 43.70
N ILE A 230 6.65 -53.11 44.77
CA ILE A 230 5.22 -52.78 44.86
C ILE A 230 5.02 -51.26 44.74
N ALA A 231 5.81 -50.45 45.44
CA ALA A 231 5.74 -48.99 45.34
C ALA A 231 6.06 -48.48 43.93
N SER A 232 7.05 -49.08 43.25
CA SER A 232 7.39 -48.74 41.86
C SER A 232 6.25 -49.06 40.90
N LEU A 233 5.55 -50.18 41.08
CA LEU A 233 4.39 -50.55 40.26
C LEU A 233 3.17 -49.65 40.55
N GLU A 234 2.97 -49.23 41.80
CA GLU A 234 1.93 -48.28 42.16
C GLU A 234 2.19 -46.88 41.57
N GLU A 235 3.45 -46.43 41.58
CA GLU A 235 3.85 -45.17 40.93
C GLU A 235 3.65 -45.22 39.41
N GLU A 236 4.03 -46.33 38.77
CA GLU A 236 3.82 -46.52 37.33
C GLU A 236 2.33 -46.56 36.96
N LYS A 237 1.50 -47.21 37.80
CA LYS A 237 0.04 -47.23 37.64
C LYS A 237 -0.57 -45.83 37.74
N GLU A 238 -0.14 -45.01 38.69
CA GLU A 238 -0.65 -43.63 38.80
C GLU A 238 -0.13 -42.73 37.68
N SER A 239 1.11 -42.93 37.23
CA SER A 239 1.64 -42.29 36.01
C SER A 239 0.81 -42.64 34.77
N LEU A 240 0.44 -43.91 34.60
CA LEU A 240 -0.43 -44.35 33.51
C LEU A 240 -1.83 -43.77 33.61
N LYS A 241 -2.43 -43.72 34.80
CA LYS A 241 -3.73 -43.05 34.99
C LYS A 241 -3.67 -41.58 34.62
N ALA A 242 -2.63 -40.85 35.04
CA ALA A 242 -2.45 -39.45 34.67
C ALA A 242 -2.32 -39.27 33.15
N LYS A 243 -1.57 -40.16 32.47
CA LYS A 243 -1.47 -40.18 31.00
C LYS A 243 -2.82 -40.45 30.33
N ILE A 244 -3.61 -41.40 30.84
CA ILE A 244 -4.95 -41.71 30.34
C ILE A 244 -5.88 -40.51 30.51
N SER A 245 -5.88 -39.85 31.68
CA SER A 245 -6.67 -38.63 31.90
C SER A 245 -6.27 -37.50 30.95
N LYS A 246 -4.96 -37.32 30.69
CA LYS A 246 -4.46 -36.35 29.71
C LYS A 246 -4.94 -36.68 28.29
N LEU A 247 -4.87 -37.95 27.89
CA LEU A 247 -5.37 -38.40 26.57
C LEU A 247 -6.88 -38.19 26.43
N GLN A 248 -7.66 -38.49 27.47
CA GLN A 248 -9.11 -38.24 27.47
C GLN A 248 -9.45 -36.75 27.38
N SER A 249 -8.69 -35.90 28.06
CA SER A 249 -8.84 -34.44 27.95
C SER A 249 -8.48 -33.94 26.55
N ASN A 250 -7.39 -34.43 25.95
CA ASN A 250 -7.00 -34.09 24.59
C ASN A 250 -8.04 -34.56 23.57
N LEU A 251 -8.59 -35.76 23.72
CA LEU A 251 -9.65 -36.28 22.84
C LEU A 251 -10.90 -35.41 22.90
N ARG A 252 -11.29 -34.96 24.11
CA ARG A 252 -12.42 -34.05 24.30
C ARG A 252 -12.20 -32.72 23.58
N MET A 253 -11.02 -32.12 23.76
CA MET A 253 -10.65 -30.89 23.07
C MET A 253 -10.65 -31.09 21.54
N GLY A 254 -10.11 -32.22 21.05
CA GLY A 254 -10.11 -32.57 19.63
C GLY A 254 -11.53 -32.62 19.04
N LEU A 255 -12.48 -33.20 19.78
CA LEU A 255 -13.89 -33.26 19.38
C LEU A 255 -14.54 -31.86 19.32
N GLU A 256 -14.23 -30.99 20.28
CA GLU A 256 -14.71 -29.59 20.28
C GLU A 256 -14.19 -28.81 19.08
N ILE A 257 -12.91 -29.00 18.73
CA ILE A 257 -12.28 -28.41 17.55
C ILE A 257 -12.97 -28.93 16.27
N GLU A 258 -13.15 -30.24 16.15
CA GLU A 258 -13.82 -30.87 15.00
C GLU A 258 -15.23 -30.30 14.81
N GLN A 259 -16.02 -30.20 15.89
CA GLN A 259 -17.35 -29.62 15.82
C GLN A 259 -17.33 -28.15 15.40
N HIS A 260 -16.35 -27.36 15.87
CA HIS A 260 -16.21 -25.97 15.45
C HIS A 260 -15.88 -25.86 13.96
N LEU A 261 -14.93 -26.67 13.47
CA LEU A 261 -14.57 -26.73 12.05
C LEU A 261 -15.75 -27.16 11.19
N GLN A 262 -16.52 -28.16 11.63
CA GLN A 262 -17.72 -28.62 10.92
C GLN A 262 -18.79 -27.53 10.83
N ARG A 263 -18.99 -26.72 11.89
CA ARG A 263 -19.90 -25.56 11.84
C ARG A 263 -19.40 -24.51 10.86
N ASN A 264 -18.10 -24.19 10.87
CA ASN A 264 -17.51 -23.23 9.95
C ASN A 264 -17.61 -23.69 8.49
N ALA A 265 -17.38 -24.98 8.22
CA ALA A 265 -17.55 -25.56 6.88
C ALA A 265 -18.98 -25.37 6.35
N ARG A 266 -20.00 -25.67 7.17
CA ARG A 266 -21.41 -25.45 6.80
C ARG A 266 -21.74 -23.98 6.52
N ILE A 267 -21.12 -23.04 7.25
CA ILE A 267 -21.31 -21.60 7.00
C ILE A 267 -20.68 -21.21 5.66
N LEU A 268 -19.47 -21.70 5.38
CA LEU A 268 -18.79 -21.45 4.11
C LEU A 268 -19.54 -22.03 2.92
N GLU A 269 -20.06 -23.26 3.03
CA GLU A 269 -20.90 -23.89 1.99
C GLU A 269 -22.14 -23.05 1.70
N LYS A 270 -22.83 -22.56 2.74
CA LYS A 270 -23.99 -21.66 2.56
C LYS A 270 -23.61 -20.36 1.85
N ARG A 271 -22.48 -19.76 2.23
CA ARG A 271 -21.99 -18.52 1.62
C ARG A 271 -21.61 -18.74 0.15
N GLN A 272 -20.97 -19.87 -0.17
CA GLN A 272 -20.65 -20.26 -1.53
C GLN A 272 -21.91 -20.43 -2.37
N ALA A 273 -22.92 -21.15 -1.86
CA ALA A 273 -24.19 -21.33 -2.56
C ALA A 273 -24.90 -19.99 -2.87
N LEU A 274 -24.81 -19.01 -1.97
CA LEU A 274 -25.35 -17.67 -2.19
C LEU A 274 -24.61 -16.92 -3.31
N TYR A 275 -23.27 -16.95 -3.30
CA TYR A 275 -22.49 -16.31 -4.36
C TYR A 275 -22.69 -16.97 -5.72
N ASP A 276 -22.75 -18.30 -5.76
CA ASP A 276 -23.03 -19.04 -7.00
C ASP A 276 -24.41 -18.70 -7.56
N GLY A 277 -25.42 -18.53 -6.68
CA GLY A 277 -26.74 -18.06 -7.06
C GLY A 277 -26.72 -16.64 -7.64
N PHE A 278 -26.03 -15.71 -6.98
CA PHE A 278 -25.88 -14.33 -7.45
C PHE A 278 -25.18 -14.26 -8.82
N LEU A 279 -24.05 -14.96 -8.99
CA LEU A 279 -23.30 -14.98 -10.25
C LEU A 279 -24.13 -15.59 -11.39
N ARG A 280 -24.83 -16.69 -11.12
CA ARG A 280 -25.69 -17.34 -12.12
C ARG A 280 -26.84 -16.43 -12.55
N ASN A 281 -27.45 -15.70 -11.61
CA ASN A 281 -28.53 -14.76 -11.92
C ASN A 281 -28.00 -13.58 -12.74
N GLY A 282 -26.89 -12.95 -12.32
CA GLY A 282 -26.28 -11.85 -13.05
C GLY A 282 -25.84 -12.23 -14.46
N LEU A 283 -25.24 -13.42 -14.64
CA LEU A 283 -24.89 -13.93 -15.97
C LEU A 283 -26.13 -14.20 -16.84
N SER A 284 -27.21 -14.73 -16.25
CA SER A 284 -28.47 -14.96 -16.95
C SER A 284 -29.12 -13.65 -17.40
N GLU A 285 -29.11 -12.62 -16.55
CA GLU A 285 -29.61 -11.28 -16.89
C GLU A 285 -28.78 -10.62 -18.00
N LEU A 286 -27.44 -10.70 -17.90
CA LEU A 286 -26.55 -10.19 -18.93
C LEU A 286 -26.75 -10.91 -20.27
N GLN A 287 -26.92 -12.23 -20.23
CA GLN A 287 -27.20 -13.03 -21.43
C GLN A 287 -28.53 -12.64 -22.07
N LYS A 288 -29.59 -12.42 -21.27
CA LYS A 288 -30.89 -11.93 -21.76
C LYS A 288 -30.73 -10.56 -22.40
N PHE A 289 -30.05 -9.63 -21.73
CA PHE A 289 -29.80 -8.29 -22.25
C PHE A 289 -29.05 -8.31 -23.58
N TYR A 290 -27.96 -9.08 -23.66
CA TYR A 290 -27.20 -9.27 -24.89
C TYR A 290 -28.06 -9.85 -26.02
N THR A 291 -28.90 -10.84 -25.70
CA THR A 291 -29.80 -11.45 -26.70
C THR A 291 -30.83 -10.45 -27.21
N CYS A 292 -31.42 -9.64 -26.33
CA CYS A 292 -32.34 -8.57 -26.71
C CYS A 292 -31.68 -7.52 -27.59
N GLN A 293 -30.50 -7.01 -27.18
CA GLN A 293 -29.78 -6.01 -27.99
C GLN A 293 -29.38 -6.56 -29.36
N LYS A 294 -28.91 -7.81 -29.42
CA LYS A 294 -28.57 -8.45 -30.69
C LYS A 294 -29.78 -8.52 -31.62
N ALA A 295 -30.96 -8.88 -31.10
CA ALA A 295 -32.19 -8.94 -31.88
C ALA A 295 -32.63 -7.55 -32.37
N GLU A 296 -32.49 -6.52 -31.54
CA GLU A 296 -32.81 -5.13 -31.91
C GLU A 296 -31.89 -4.60 -33.01
N ILE A 297 -30.57 -4.80 -32.88
CA ILE A 297 -29.60 -4.44 -33.93
C ILE A 297 -29.92 -5.15 -35.24
N MET A 298 -30.24 -6.45 -35.17
CA MET A 298 -30.59 -7.24 -36.35
C MET A 298 -31.84 -6.71 -37.03
N LYS A 299 -32.87 -6.35 -36.26
CA LYS A 299 -34.10 -5.73 -36.77
C LYS A 299 -33.82 -4.41 -37.48
N ILE A 300 -33.02 -3.52 -36.89
CA ILE A 300 -32.66 -2.23 -37.51
C ILE A 300 -31.91 -2.46 -38.83
N LEU A 301 -30.96 -3.40 -38.85
CA LEU A 301 -30.19 -3.72 -40.04
C LEU A 301 -31.06 -4.28 -41.18
N GLU A 302 -32.04 -5.13 -40.84
CA GLU A 302 -33.03 -5.65 -41.80
C GLU A 302 -33.92 -4.53 -42.36
N GLU A 303 -34.40 -3.62 -41.50
CA GLU A 303 -35.20 -2.46 -41.92
C GLU A 303 -34.42 -1.53 -42.87
N GLU A 304 -33.15 -1.23 -42.55
CA GLU A 304 -32.28 -0.41 -43.40
C GLU A 304 -31.93 -1.11 -44.72
N SER A 305 -31.72 -2.43 -44.69
CA SER A 305 -31.51 -3.24 -45.91
C SER A 305 -32.73 -3.16 -46.84
N LEU A 306 -33.95 -3.28 -46.29
CA LEU A 306 -35.19 -3.14 -47.07
C LEU A 306 -35.35 -1.73 -47.65
N ARG A 307 -35.01 -0.68 -46.88
CA ARG A 307 -35.01 0.70 -47.38
C ARG A 307 -34.03 0.89 -48.54
N LEU A 308 -32.82 0.37 -48.40
CA LEU A 308 -31.79 0.45 -49.44
C LEU A 308 -32.23 -0.31 -50.70
N MET A 309 -32.79 -1.50 -50.56
CA MET A 309 -33.34 -2.25 -51.71
C MET A 309 -34.43 -1.46 -52.45
N LYS A 310 -35.31 -0.78 -51.71
CA LYS A 310 -36.34 0.07 -52.32
C LYS A 310 -35.72 1.23 -53.10
N VAL A 311 -34.74 1.92 -52.53
CA VAL A 311 -34.02 3.02 -53.21
C VAL A 311 -33.31 2.51 -54.46
N VAL A 312 -32.65 1.34 -54.38
CA VAL A 312 -32.01 0.71 -55.55
C VAL A 312 -33.03 0.38 -56.63
N ALA A 313 -34.19 -0.15 -56.27
CA ALA A 313 -35.27 -0.40 -57.23
C ALA A 313 -35.77 0.90 -57.88
N GLU A 314 -35.99 1.97 -57.10
CA GLU A 314 -36.38 3.28 -57.64
C GLU A 314 -35.33 3.89 -58.58
N ILE A 315 -34.03 3.70 -58.27
CA ILE A 315 -32.93 4.11 -59.17
C ILE A 315 -32.95 3.27 -60.45
N GLN A 316 -33.14 1.96 -60.34
CA GLN A 316 -33.21 1.05 -61.49
C GLN A 316 -34.39 1.39 -62.40
N ASP A 317 -35.56 1.68 -61.83
CA ASP A 317 -36.75 2.09 -62.57
C ASP A 317 -36.48 3.42 -63.33
N LYS A 318 -35.92 4.42 -62.65
CA LYS A 318 -35.53 5.69 -63.29
C LYS A 318 -34.48 5.50 -64.38
N LEU A 319 -33.52 4.59 -64.18
CA LEU A 319 -32.52 4.27 -65.18
C LEU A 319 -33.16 3.61 -66.41
N THR A 320 -34.10 2.69 -66.21
CA THR A 320 -34.84 2.08 -67.33
C THR A 320 -35.69 3.10 -68.08
N GLU A 321 -36.31 4.06 -67.38
CA GLU A 321 -37.04 5.17 -68.00
C GLU A 321 -36.12 6.06 -68.85
N ILE A 322 -34.92 6.38 -68.35
CA ILE A 322 -33.90 7.11 -69.10
C ILE A 322 -33.44 6.32 -70.34
N CYS A 323 -33.21 5.01 -70.21
CA CYS A 323 -32.83 4.16 -71.34
C CYS A 323 -33.92 4.11 -72.42
N ILE A 324 -35.19 3.98 -72.03
CA ILE A 324 -36.34 3.98 -72.96
C ILE A 324 -36.48 5.36 -73.65
N ASN A 325 -36.24 6.46 -72.93
CA ASN A 325 -36.25 7.80 -73.51
C ASN A 325 -35.07 8.08 -74.45
N THR A 326 -33.99 7.29 -74.36
CA THR A 326 -32.81 7.40 -75.23
C THR A 326 -33.00 6.64 -76.55
N GLU A 327 -33.76 5.54 -76.55
CA GLU A 327 -34.08 4.75 -77.76
C GLU A 327 -35.15 5.42 -78.66
N VAL A 328 -35.79 6.52 -78.23
CA VAL A 328 -36.77 7.29 -79.02
C VAL A 328 -36.11 8.44 -79.80
N SER A 329 -34.79 8.66 -79.67
CA SER A 329 -34.06 9.58 -80.55
C SER A 329 -33.47 8.85 -81.77
N ASP A 330 -34.30 8.64 -82.79
CA ASP A 330 -33.83 8.31 -84.14
C ASP A 330 -33.02 9.50 -84.74
N HIS A 331 -31.69 9.44 -84.67
CA HIS A 331 -30.80 9.51 -85.85
C HIS A 331 -29.30 9.36 -85.49
N PRO A 332 -28.46 8.82 -86.41
CA PRO A 332 -27.14 8.26 -86.12
C PRO A 332 -25.99 9.24 -86.36
N ALA A 333 -24.79 8.78 -85.96
CA ALA A 333 -23.46 9.31 -86.24
C ALA A 333 -22.99 10.44 -85.30
N ASP A 334 -22.10 10.11 -84.36
CA ASP A 334 -20.66 10.21 -84.65
C ASP A 334 -19.85 9.53 -83.54
N GLU A 335 -18.78 8.85 -83.96
CA GLU A 335 -17.75 8.28 -83.09
C GLU A 335 -17.13 9.38 -82.22
N ILE A 336 -17.50 9.44 -80.94
CA ILE A 336 -16.77 10.28 -79.97
C ILE A 336 -15.66 9.44 -79.36
N GLN A 337 -14.55 9.50 -80.09
CA GLN A 337 -13.19 9.16 -79.70
C GLN A 337 -12.84 9.71 -78.31
N CYS A 338 -12.49 8.81 -77.40
CA CYS A 338 -11.87 9.14 -76.12
C CYS A 338 -10.54 9.87 -76.37
N CYS A 339 -10.43 11.10 -75.86
CA CYS A 339 -9.15 11.78 -75.75
C CYS A 339 -8.71 11.79 -74.28
N ASP A 340 -7.74 10.93 -74.00
CA ASP A 340 -6.73 11.12 -72.97
C ASP A 340 -6.06 12.48 -73.18
N SER A 341 -6.33 13.44 -72.31
CA SER A 341 -5.43 14.58 -72.15
C SER A 341 -5.45 15.09 -70.72
N SER A 342 -4.57 14.49 -69.91
CA SER A 342 -3.57 15.21 -69.11
C SER A 342 -4.04 16.46 -68.39
N CYS A 343 -4.15 16.33 -67.07
CA CYS A 343 -4.03 17.40 -66.08
C CYS A 343 -3.19 18.57 -66.59
N LYS A 344 -3.81 19.75 -66.72
CA LYS A 344 -3.08 21.01 -66.81
C LYS A 344 -3.62 21.97 -65.77
N ASP A 345 -2.71 22.23 -64.84
CA ASP A 345 -2.65 23.27 -63.84
C ASP A 345 -3.07 24.63 -64.41
N VAL A 346 -4.11 25.24 -63.82
CA VAL A 346 -4.61 26.56 -64.21
C VAL A 346 -4.11 27.56 -63.17
N HIS A 347 -2.98 28.17 -63.47
CA HIS A 347 -2.55 29.39 -62.80
C HIS A 347 -3.58 30.49 -63.02
N VAL A 348 -4.04 31.08 -61.92
CA VAL A 348 -4.87 32.29 -61.90
C VAL A 348 -3.99 33.48 -62.28
N THR A 349 -4.01 33.87 -63.56
CA THR A 349 -3.51 35.18 -63.99
C THR A 349 -4.66 36.18 -63.97
N LYS A 350 -4.47 37.19 -63.13
CA LYS A 350 -5.30 38.38 -62.95
C LYS A 350 -5.12 39.28 -64.17
N ASP A 351 -6.18 39.49 -64.95
CA ASP A 351 -6.26 40.64 -65.83
C ASP A 351 -7.71 41.15 -65.94
N ILE A 352 -7.79 42.47 -65.94
CA ILE A 352 -8.98 43.29 -65.73
C ILE A 352 -9.37 43.94 -67.06
N SER A 353 -10.70 44.06 -67.28
CA SER A 353 -11.41 45.12 -68.05
C SER A 353 -11.73 44.88 -69.55
N PRO A 354 -12.73 45.59 -70.14
CA PRO A 354 -14.16 45.27 -70.01
C PRO A 354 -14.93 45.40 -71.35
N SER A 355 -16.06 44.72 -71.57
CA SER A 355 -16.92 45.07 -72.72
C SER A 355 -18.41 44.77 -72.53
N THR A 356 -19.15 45.87 -72.40
CA THR A 356 -20.49 46.17 -72.97
C THR A 356 -21.68 45.29 -72.57
N CYS A 357 -22.39 45.75 -71.53
CA CYS A 357 -23.79 45.42 -71.27
C CYS A 357 -24.71 46.41 -72.02
N ARG A 358 -25.78 45.90 -72.63
CA ARG A 358 -26.78 46.67 -73.41
C ARG A 358 -27.60 47.60 -72.50
N LYS A 359 -27.84 48.82 -72.99
CA LYS A 359 -28.75 49.81 -72.40
C LYS A 359 -30.21 49.38 -72.54
N SER A 360 -30.98 49.53 -71.47
CA SER A 360 -32.43 49.78 -71.50
C SER A 360 -32.76 50.78 -70.39
N ASP A 361 -33.62 51.73 -70.72
CA ASP A 361 -33.76 53.05 -70.12
C ASP A 361 -34.84 53.15 -69.02
N TYR A 362 -34.43 53.68 -67.84
CA TYR A 362 -35.10 54.54 -66.82
C TYR A 362 -36.42 54.15 -66.08
N PRO A 363 -36.75 54.74 -64.89
CA PRO A 363 -36.03 55.75 -64.09
C PRO A 363 -35.82 55.47 -62.58
N ALA A 364 -34.74 56.07 -62.08
CA ALA A 364 -34.46 56.60 -60.73
C ALA A 364 -35.38 56.25 -59.54
N ASP A 365 -34.81 55.52 -58.57
CA ASP A 365 -34.85 55.95 -57.17
C ASP A 365 -33.55 55.50 -56.47
N LEU A 366 -32.67 56.45 -56.21
CA LEU A 366 -31.39 56.26 -55.52
C LEU A 366 -31.58 56.66 -54.06
N ASN A 367 -31.64 55.68 -53.16
CA ASN A 367 -31.32 55.87 -51.75
C ASN A 367 -30.23 54.88 -51.33
N SER A 368 -29.18 55.43 -50.73
CA SER A 368 -27.91 54.81 -50.38
C SER A 368 -28.00 53.82 -49.22
N VAL A 369 -28.04 52.52 -49.51
CA VAL A 369 -27.94 51.47 -48.45
C VAL A 369 -26.84 50.43 -48.73
N SER A 370 -26.23 50.39 -49.92
CA SER A 370 -25.45 49.20 -50.33
C SER A 370 -23.95 49.18 -49.98
N PHE A 371 -23.41 50.17 -49.27
CA PHE A 371 -21.95 50.22 -49.01
C PHE A 371 -21.54 49.55 -47.68
N ASP A 372 -22.42 49.56 -46.67
CA ASP A 372 -22.11 49.00 -45.36
C ASP A 372 -22.33 47.47 -45.31
N GLU A 373 -23.34 46.94 -46.01
CA GLU A 373 -23.59 45.50 -46.09
C GLU A 373 -22.48 44.76 -46.84
N SER A 374 -21.94 45.35 -47.91
CA SER A 374 -20.82 44.79 -48.66
C SER A 374 -19.53 44.76 -47.83
N LYS A 375 -19.33 45.77 -46.97
CA LYS A 375 -18.19 45.85 -46.06
C LYS A 375 -18.32 44.87 -44.89
N ALA A 376 -19.53 44.74 -44.32
CA ALA A 376 -19.83 43.75 -43.28
C ALA A 376 -19.67 42.32 -43.80
N LEU A 377 -20.11 42.04 -45.03
CA LEU A 377 -19.91 40.73 -45.67
C LEU A 377 -18.43 40.44 -45.93
N ALA A 378 -17.66 41.42 -46.40
CA ALA A 378 -16.21 41.26 -46.60
C ALA A 378 -15.49 41.00 -45.27
N GLN A 379 -15.89 41.69 -44.20
CA GLN A 379 -15.33 41.48 -42.86
C GLN A 379 -15.70 40.11 -42.30
N ALA A 380 -16.96 39.67 -42.44
CA ALA A 380 -17.39 38.34 -42.00
C ALA A 380 -16.68 37.21 -42.76
N LEU A 381 -16.41 37.38 -44.05
CA LEU A 381 -15.61 36.42 -44.84
C LEU A 381 -14.16 36.39 -44.38
N GLN A 382 -13.58 37.55 -44.04
CA GLN A 382 -12.22 37.61 -43.51
C GLN A 382 -12.12 36.96 -42.12
N GLU A 383 -13.07 37.24 -41.22
CA GLU A 383 -13.13 36.59 -39.90
C GLU A 383 -13.34 35.07 -40.02
N LYS A 384 -14.13 34.61 -41.01
CA LYS A 384 -14.27 33.17 -41.31
C LYS A 384 -12.97 32.56 -41.84
N MET A 385 -12.23 33.28 -42.68
CA MET A 385 -10.93 32.83 -43.19
C MET A 385 -9.88 32.76 -42.08
N GLU A 386 -9.87 33.74 -41.18
CA GLU A 386 -9.01 33.74 -39.99
C GLU A 386 -9.37 32.60 -39.02
N ALA A 387 -10.66 32.35 -38.79
CA ALA A 387 -11.11 31.24 -37.96
C ALA A 387 -10.77 29.86 -38.58
N LEU A 388 -10.90 29.70 -39.90
CA LEU A 388 -10.50 28.47 -40.60
C LEU A 388 -8.98 28.25 -40.57
N MET A 389 -8.19 29.32 -40.66
CA MET A 389 -6.74 29.25 -40.54
C MET A 389 -6.31 28.84 -39.12
N LEU A 390 -6.94 29.40 -38.09
CA LEU A 390 -6.71 28.97 -36.71
C LEU A 390 -7.12 27.51 -36.48
N PHE A 391 -8.26 27.08 -37.04
CA PHE A 391 -8.70 25.68 -36.96
C PHE A 391 -7.73 24.72 -37.67
N SER A 392 -7.20 25.13 -38.83
CA SER A 392 -6.18 24.37 -39.56
C SER A 392 -4.88 24.25 -38.75
N GLN A 393 -4.44 25.33 -38.11
CA GLN A 393 -3.24 25.33 -37.27
C GLN A 393 -3.42 24.48 -36.01
N GLU A 394 -4.61 24.50 -35.41
CA GLU A 394 -4.93 23.67 -34.25
C GLU A 394 -4.99 22.18 -34.62
N GLN A 395 -5.52 21.86 -35.80
CA GLN A 395 -5.50 20.49 -36.32
C GLN A 395 -4.07 19.98 -36.55
N GLU A 396 -3.17 20.82 -37.05
CA GLU A 396 -1.75 20.49 -37.21
C GLU A 396 -1.06 20.28 -35.85
N ARG A 397 -1.32 21.14 -34.86
CA ARG A 397 -0.85 20.94 -33.48
C ARG A 397 -1.32 19.63 -32.89
N TYR A 398 -2.60 19.31 -33.04
CA TYR A 398 -3.19 18.07 -32.53
C TYR A 398 -2.51 16.83 -33.11
N LEU A 399 -2.21 16.84 -34.42
CA LEU A 399 -1.51 15.72 -35.07
C LEU A 399 -0.06 15.59 -34.59
N LEU A 400 0.66 16.71 -34.45
CA LEU A 400 2.04 16.72 -33.94
C LEU A 400 2.12 16.29 -32.48
N GLU A 401 1.18 16.71 -31.63
CA GLU A 401 1.10 16.30 -30.22
C GLU A 401 0.82 14.81 -30.09
N LYS A 402 -0.10 14.26 -30.90
CA LYS A 402 -0.34 12.82 -30.97
C LYS A 402 0.91 12.02 -31.38
N GLN A 403 1.70 12.54 -32.33
CA GLN A 403 2.96 11.91 -32.74
C GLN A 403 4.01 11.97 -31.64
N ARG A 404 4.12 13.10 -30.92
CA ARG A 404 5.00 13.25 -29.76
C ARG A 404 4.64 12.25 -28.65
N ASP A 405 3.36 12.12 -28.34
CA ASP A 405 2.89 11.22 -27.30
C ASP A 405 3.21 9.76 -27.64
N LEU A 406 3.08 9.37 -28.92
CA LEU A 406 3.48 8.04 -29.39
C LEU A 406 4.98 7.78 -29.15
N ILE A 407 5.86 8.74 -29.48
CA ILE A 407 7.31 8.63 -29.26
C ILE A 407 7.63 8.47 -27.77
N VAL A 408 6.98 9.27 -26.91
CA VAL A 408 7.18 9.20 -25.45
C VAL A 408 6.72 7.84 -24.91
N ILE A 409 5.59 7.32 -25.40
CA ILE A 409 5.10 6.00 -24.99
C ILE A 409 6.08 4.89 -25.42
N GLU A 410 6.60 4.93 -26.65
CA GLU A 410 7.59 3.96 -27.13
C GLU A 410 8.90 4.01 -26.32
N GLU A 411 9.37 5.22 -25.97
CA GLU A 411 10.57 5.41 -25.15
C GLU A 411 10.35 4.90 -23.72
N LEU A 412 9.19 5.15 -23.11
CA LEU A 412 8.83 4.60 -21.80
C LEU A 412 8.74 3.08 -21.81
N GLN A 413 8.17 2.48 -22.86
CA GLN A 413 8.13 1.03 -23.03
C GLN A 413 9.54 0.43 -23.15
N LYS A 414 10.44 1.09 -23.89
CA LYS A 414 11.84 0.70 -23.99
C LYS A 414 12.56 0.78 -22.64
N ASN A 415 12.39 1.89 -21.91
CA ASN A 415 12.97 2.06 -20.58
C ASN A 415 12.45 1.01 -19.59
N LEU A 416 11.15 0.69 -19.65
CA LEU A 416 10.56 -0.37 -18.83
C LEU A 416 11.17 -1.74 -19.16
N SER A 417 11.38 -2.05 -20.45
CA SER A 417 12.04 -3.30 -20.86
C SER A 417 13.49 -3.37 -20.37
N GLN A 418 14.24 -2.27 -20.45
CA GLN A 418 15.62 -2.20 -19.97
C GLN A 418 15.70 -2.38 -18.44
N VAL A 419 14.86 -1.67 -17.67
CA VAL A 419 14.82 -1.80 -16.20
C VAL A 419 14.42 -3.22 -15.78
N LYS A 420 13.53 -3.86 -16.54
CA LYS A 420 13.17 -5.27 -16.32
C LYS A 420 14.38 -6.19 -16.52
N ASP A 421 15.13 -6.01 -17.60
CA ASP A 421 16.31 -6.83 -17.91
C ASP A 421 17.44 -6.61 -16.89
N GLU A 422 17.68 -5.36 -16.48
CA GLU A 422 18.64 -5.02 -15.43
C GLU A 422 18.25 -5.63 -14.08
N LYS A 423 16.96 -5.58 -13.70
CA LYS A 423 16.46 -6.21 -12.47
C LYS A 423 16.62 -7.73 -12.51
N VAL A 424 16.36 -8.36 -13.66
CA VAL A 424 16.59 -9.80 -13.86
C VAL A 424 18.07 -10.13 -13.71
N LYS A 425 18.96 -9.30 -14.29
CA LYS A 425 20.41 -9.47 -14.16
C LYS A 425 20.88 -9.38 -12.71
N VAL A 426 20.42 -8.38 -11.95
CA VAL A 426 20.74 -8.24 -10.51
C VAL A 426 20.21 -9.42 -9.71
N LEU A 427 18.99 -9.89 -9.98
CA LEU A 427 18.44 -11.07 -9.33
C LEU A 427 19.26 -12.33 -9.63
N MET A 428 19.78 -12.47 -10.86
CA MET A 428 20.64 -13.57 -11.27
C MET A 428 22.04 -13.51 -10.63
N GLU A 429 22.60 -12.31 -10.45
CA GLU A 429 23.84 -12.11 -9.71
C GLU A 429 23.64 -12.39 -8.21
N LEU A 430 22.49 -12.03 -7.65
CA LEU A 430 22.13 -12.30 -6.26
C LEU A 430 21.95 -13.80 -5.99
N THR A 431 21.33 -14.54 -6.92
CA THR A 431 21.23 -16.00 -6.80
C THR A 431 22.60 -16.66 -6.89
N LYS A 432 23.46 -16.21 -7.81
CA LYS A 432 24.85 -16.69 -7.92
C LYS A 432 25.68 -16.39 -6.66
N LEU A 433 25.52 -15.21 -6.07
CA LEU A 433 26.18 -14.85 -4.81
C LEU A 433 25.66 -15.68 -3.64
N LYS A 434 24.35 -15.97 -3.60
CA LYS A 434 23.74 -16.86 -2.61
C LYS A 434 24.25 -18.30 -2.75
N GLU A 435 24.45 -18.77 -3.98
CA GLU A 435 25.03 -20.08 -4.26
C GLU A 435 26.51 -20.14 -3.83
N GLN A 436 27.31 -19.11 -4.14
CA GLN A 436 28.69 -18.99 -3.66
C GLN A 436 28.78 -18.93 -2.14
N TYR A 437 27.87 -18.21 -1.48
CA TYR A 437 27.76 -18.15 -0.01
C TYR A 437 27.40 -19.51 0.60
N LEU A 438 26.49 -20.25 -0.03
CA LEU A 438 26.15 -21.61 0.38
C LEU A 438 27.30 -22.59 0.16
N LEU A 439 28.09 -22.42 -0.91
CA LEU A 439 29.30 -23.21 -1.16
C LEU A 439 30.39 -22.92 -0.11
N LEU A 440 30.61 -21.65 0.22
CA LEU A 440 31.58 -21.22 1.25
C LEU A 440 31.16 -21.67 2.66
N LYS A 441 29.85 -21.77 2.90
CA LYS A 441 29.29 -22.32 4.15
C LYS A 441 29.29 -23.86 4.16
N GLY A 442 29.29 -24.50 2.99
CA GLY A 442 29.30 -25.95 2.80
C GLY A 442 30.69 -26.59 2.84
N SER A 443 31.77 -25.82 2.71
CA SER A 443 33.15 -26.34 2.74
C SER A 443 33.77 -26.45 4.15
N ALA A 444 32.97 -26.30 5.21
CA ALA A 444 33.46 -26.34 6.59
C ALA A 444 33.11 -27.64 7.34
N VAL A 445 33.08 -28.81 6.68
CA VAL A 445 32.93 -30.11 7.37
C VAL A 445 33.65 -31.26 6.61
N LYS A 446 34.63 -31.88 7.29
CA LYS A 446 35.50 -33.08 6.99
C LYS A 446 36.75 -32.76 6.13
N GLU A 447 37.99 -33.14 6.47
CA GLU A 447 38.58 -34.30 7.17
C GLU A 447 40.07 -33.93 7.47
N GLY A 448 40.63 -33.97 8.69
CA GLY A 448 41.35 -35.12 9.27
C GLY A 448 42.84 -34.83 9.61
N HIS A 449 43.17 -34.95 10.91
CA HIS A 449 44.47 -35.26 11.57
C HIS A 449 45.53 -34.18 11.96
N ASP A 450 45.79 -34.16 13.29
CA ASP A 450 47.00 -33.88 14.09
C ASP A 450 47.64 -32.49 14.26
N THR A 451 47.47 -31.92 15.47
CA THR A 451 48.41 -31.90 16.64
C THR A 451 48.46 -30.52 17.33
N GLY A 452 48.19 -30.48 18.65
CA GLY A 452 48.82 -29.52 19.58
C GLY A 452 47.98 -28.37 20.17
N ASP A 453 47.27 -28.66 21.25
CA ASP A 453 46.96 -27.85 22.45
C ASP A 453 46.93 -26.30 22.44
N SER A 454 45.77 -25.72 22.81
CA SER A 454 45.57 -25.03 24.11
C SER A 454 44.39 -24.02 24.08
N SER A 455 43.35 -24.36 24.85
CA SER A 455 42.58 -23.44 25.73
C SER A 455 41.72 -22.30 25.17
N LYS A 456 40.39 -22.54 25.29
CA LYS A 456 39.31 -21.68 25.86
C LYS A 456 38.09 -21.50 24.95
N LEU A 457 37.02 -22.20 25.37
CA LEU A 457 35.62 -21.98 25.05
C LEU A 457 35.20 -20.51 25.25
N ILE A 458 34.50 -19.94 24.26
CA ILE A 458 33.45 -18.94 24.45
C ILE A 458 32.24 -19.34 23.56
N PRO A 459 30.99 -19.37 24.09
CA PRO A 459 29.81 -19.84 23.37
C PRO A 459 29.20 -18.74 22.48
N GLY A 460 28.94 -19.05 21.21
CA GLY A 460 28.23 -18.15 20.29
C GLY A 460 26.73 -18.08 20.59
N HIS A 461 26.35 -17.09 21.40
CA HIS A 461 24.99 -16.73 21.80
C HIS A 461 24.26 -15.92 20.70
N ASP A 462 22.98 -16.27 20.48
CA ASP A 462 21.89 -15.52 19.81
C ASP A 462 22.19 -14.21 19.05
N GLN A 463 22.30 -14.31 17.72
CA GLN A 463 21.99 -13.16 16.84
C GLN A 463 20.50 -13.11 16.42
N GLN A 464 19.71 -14.15 16.72
CA GLN A 464 18.29 -14.21 16.37
C GLN A 464 17.37 -13.63 17.46
N GLY A 465 17.85 -13.54 18.70
CA GLY A 465 17.12 -12.93 19.83
C GLY A 465 17.05 -11.40 19.77
N MET A 466 18.08 -10.75 19.21
CA MET A 466 18.23 -9.28 19.26
C MET A 466 17.12 -8.54 18.49
N LEU A 467 16.68 -9.09 17.36
CA LEU A 467 15.57 -8.54 16.57
C LEU A 467 14.19 -8.74 17.25
N LYS A 468 14.00 -9.85 17.97
CA LYS A 468 12.75 -10.12 18.72
C LYS A 468 12.64 -9.31 20.01
N THR A 469 13.76 -8.92 20.62
CA THR A 469 13.76 -8.10 21.83
C THR A 469 13.58 -6.62 21.55
N MET A 470 13.96 -6.13 20.36
CA MET A 470 13.73 -4.75 19.94
C MET A 470 12.24 -4.46 19.66
N LEU A 471 11.50 -5.41 19.07
CA LEU A 471 10.05 -5.26 18.84
C LEU A 471 9.19 -5.40 20.12
N LYS A 472 9.76 -5.86 21.24
CA LYS A 472 9.00 -6.07 22.49
C LYS A 472 9.11 -4.90 23.48
N ARG A 473 10.02 -3.94 23.27
CA ARG A 473 10.30 -2.86 24.23
C ARG A 473 9.78 -1.47 23.84
N THR A 474 9.21 -1.27 22.65
CA THR A 474 8.49 -0.02 22.37
C THR A 474 7.12 -0.05 23.05
N SER A 475 6.90 0.97 23.88
CA SER A 475 5.84 1.13 24.89
C SER A 475 4.43 1.31 24.32
N LEU A 476 3.98 0.43 23.42
CA LEU A 476 2.62 0.48 22.84
C LEU A 476 1.56 -0.25 23.69
N ARG A 477 1.93 -0.76 24.88
CA ARG A 477 0.99 -1.44 25.80
C ARG A 477 0.27 -0.50 26.76
N HIS A 478 0.75 0.72 26.97
CA HIS A 478 0.05 1.70 27.82
C HIS A 478 -1.06 2.44 27.06
N TRP A 479 -0.84 2.73 25.78
CA TRP A 479 -1.77 3.47 24.93
C TRP A 479 -3.03 2.68 24.48
N MET A 480 -3.03 1.35 24.59
CA MET A 480 -4.20 0.52 24.26
C MET A 480 -5.08 0.16 25.47
N ARG A 481 -4.80 0.69 26.66
CA ARG A 481 -5.54 0.34 27.89
C ARG A 481 -6.03 1.57 28.64
N LYS A 482 -6.92 2.36 28.03
CA LYS A 482 -7.95 3.11 28.75
C LYS A 482 -9.02 3.62 27.78
N GLU A 483 -10.09 2.84 27.66
CA GLU A 483 -11.45 3.28 27.33
C GLU A 483 -12.34 2.05 27.38
N SER A 484 -12.59 1.57 28.60
CA SER A 484 -13.69 0.66 28.85
C SER A 484 -14.20 0.95 30.26
N ASN A 485 -15.49 1.26 30.30
CA ASN A 485 -16.37 1.41 31.46
C ASN A 485 -16.52 2.85 32.00
N THR A 486 -17.57 3.53 31.54
CA THR A 486 -18.87 3.75 32.22
C THR A 486 -19.82 4.27 31.12
N ILE A 487 -21.05 3.80 30.94
CA ILE A 487 -22.25 4.25 31.65
C ILE A 487 -23.40 3.32 31.21
N GLY A 488 -24.13 2.76 32.18
CA GLY A 488 -25.42 2.13 31.97
C GLY A 488 -26.56 3.16 31.86
N HIS A 489 -27.64 2.74 31.21
CA HIS A 489 -28.99 3.31 31.16
C HIS A 489 -29.32 4.58 31.99
N GLY A 490 -29.87 5.58 31.31
CA GLY A 490 -30.68 6.64 31.92
C GLY A 490 -31.18 7.67 30.90
N SER A 491 -32.49 7.64 30.61
CA SER A 491 -33.21 8.69 29.88
C SER A 491 -33.17 10.02 30.62
N SER A 492 -32.92 11.14 29.93
CA SER A 492 -33.72 12.40 30.01
C SER A 492 -32.95 13.59 29.41
N ASP A 493 -33.54 14.16 28.36
CA ASP A 493 -33.68 15.57 27.98
C ASP A 493 -32.64 16.63 28.42
N GLY A 494 -32.15 17.41 27.44
CA GLY A 494 -31.80 18.82 27.61
C GLY A 494 -30.31 19.23 27.53
N ASN A 495 -30.00 19.96 26.45
CA ASN A 495 -29.02 21.06 26.36
C ASN A 495 -27.55 20.74 25.96
N ASP A 496 -27.32 20.69 24.64
CA ASP A 496 -26.00 20.79 24.01
C ASP A 496 -25.53 22.26 23.98
N HIS A 497 -24.30 22.53 24.44
CA HIS A 497 -23.35 23.54 23.92
C HIS A 497 -22.20 23.80 24.93
N THR A 498 -21.28 22.85 25.14
CA THR A 498 -19.95 23.16 25.75
C THR A 498 -18.79 22.21 25.40
N VAL A 499 -19.05 21.04 24.80
CA VAL A 499 -18.01 19.99 24.64
C VAL A 499 -17.01 20.23 23.49
N CYS A 500 -17.22 21.23 22.64
CA CYS A 500 -16.47 21.34 21.37
C CYS A 500 -15.06 22.00 21.45
N LYS A 501 -14.55 22.38 22.63
CA LYS A 501 -13.23 23.07 22.74
C LYS A 501 -12.08 22.22 23.27
N GLU A 502 -12.32 21.20 24.09
CA GLU A 502 -11.25 20.38 24.68
C GLU A 502 -10.55 19.49 23.63
N HIS A 503 -11.32 18.85 22.73
CA HIS A 503 -10.74 17.94 21.73
C HIS A 503 -9.84 18.63 20.69
N SER A 504 -10.06 19.91 20.39
CA SER A 504 -9.22 20.62 19.41
C SER A 504 -7.82 20.97 19.95
N VAL A 505 -7.74 21.27 21.25
CA VAL A 505 -6.49 21.60 21.94
C VAL A 505 -5.64 20.36 22.12
N ASP A 506 -6.26 19.20 22.39
CA ASP A 506 -5.57 17.92 22.48
C ASP A 506 -5.05 17.44 21.12
N VAL A 507 -5.79 17.65 20.03
CA VAL A 507 -5.29 17.32 18.68
C VAL A 507 -4.12 18.22 18.26
N ALA A 508 -4.16 19.52 18.59
CA ALA A 508 -3.03 20.42 18.32
C ALA A 508 -1.80 20.03 19.15
N ARG A 509 -2.00 19.70 20.43
CA ARG A 509 -0.94 19.20 21.33
C ARG A 509 -0.34 17.90 20.80
N LEU A 510 -1.17 16.93 20.40
CA LEU A 510 -0.73 15.65 19.83
C LEU A 510 0.03 15.83 18.52
N ARG A 511 -0.34 16.81 17.68
CA ARG A 511 0.41 17.13 16.45
C ARG A 511 1.78 17.70 16.76
N VAL A 512 1.90 18.57 17.76
CA VAL A 512 3.19 19.11 18.22
C VAL A 512 4.05 18.00 18.82
N GLU A 513 3.48 17.12 19.64
CA GLU A 513 4.18 15.96 20.20
C GLU A 513 4.65 14.97 19.12
N ASN A 514 3.82 14.70 18.12
CA ASN A 514 4.19 13.83 16.99
C ASN A 514 5.30 14.45 16.13
N ALA A 515 5.23 15.76 15.88
CA ALA A 515 6.30 16.48 15.17
C ALA A 515 7.64 16.44 15.94
N MET A 516 7.62 16.66 17.26
CA MET A 516 8.82 16.55 18.10
C MET A 516 9.37 15.11 18.15
N LEU A 517 8.50 14.09 18.17
CA LEU A 517 8.93 12.69 18.13
C LEU A 517 9.56 12.33 16.78
N LEU A 518 9.02 12.82 15.66
CA LEU A 518 9.62 12.62 14.34
C LEU A 518 10.99 13.30 14.23
N GLU A 519 11.15 14.49 14.79
CA GLU A 519 12.45 15.17 14.90
C GLU A 519 13.43 14.38 15.79
N GLY A 520 12.94 13.83 16.91
CA GLY A 520 13.69 12.93 17.78
C GLY A 520 14.14 11.64 17.08
N VAL A 521 13.28 11.04 16.25
CA VAL A 521 13.64 9.85 15.46
C VAL A 521 14.69 10.20 14.40
N GLY A 522 14.54 11.32 13.70
CA GLY A 522 15.50 11.78 12.70
C GLY A 522 16.89 12.07 13.29
N THR A 523 16.95 12.66 14.50
CA THR A 523 18.23 12.88 15.21
C THR A 523 18.89 11.57 15.65
N VAL A 524 18.11 10.57 16.08
CA VAL A 524 18.62 9.23 16.43
C VAL A 524 19.11 8.46 15.19
N GLU A 525 18.44 8.58 14.05
CA GLU A 525 18.89 8.00 12.78
C GLU A 525 20.21 8.62 12.31
N HIS A 526 20.34 9.95 12.41
CA HIS A 526 21.58 10.66 12.11
C HIS A 526 22.72 10.25 13.06
N LEU A 527 22.42 10.12 14.35
CA LEU A 527 23.38 9.64 15.37
C LEU A 527 23.86 8.22 15.06
N THR A 528 22.93 7.31 14.78
CA THR A 528 23.24 5.91 14.50
C THR A 528 24.07 5.77 13.23
N SER A 529 23.76 6.57 12.20
CA SER A 529 24.53 6.62 10.95
C SER A 529 25.95 7.14 11.18
N SER A 530 26.10 8.16 12.03
CA SER A 530 27.42 8.73 12.38
C SER A 530 28.27 7.75 13.19
N VAL A 531 27.68 7.06 14.18
CA VAL A 531 28.34 5.99 14.95
C VAL A 531 28.78 4.84 14.03
N HIS A 532 27.92 4.42 13.11
CA HIS A 532 28.24 3.36 12.16
C HIS A 532 29.39 3.75 11.22
N ARG A 533 29.38 4.99 10.72
CA ARG A 533 30.46 5.51 9.87
C ARG A 533 31.80 5.55 10.60
N LEU A 534 31.83 6.06 11.84
CA LEU A 534 33.04 6.09 12.66
C LEU A 534 33.55 4.67 12.98
N HIS A 535 32.64 3.73 13.23
CA HIS A 535 33.00 2.32 13.43
C HIS A 535 33.66 1.69 12.19
N ILE A 536 33.18 1.99 10.97
CA ILE A 536 33.82 1.53 9.73
C ILE A 536 35.23 2.10 9.59
N VAL A 537 35.42 3.39 9.89
CA VAL A 537 36.76 4.03 9.86
C VAL A 537 37.69 3.37 10.88
N LEU A 538 37.19 3.04 12.07
CA LEU A 538 37.94 2.33 13.10
C LEU A 538 38.36 0.92 12.65
N LEU A 539 37.45 0.17 12.02
CA LEU A 539 37.74 -1.17 11.50
C LEU A 539 38.80 -1.13 10.40
N LYS A 540 38.73 -0.13 9.51
CA LYS A 540 39.76 0.06 8.48
C LYS A 540 41.12 0.37 9.10
N ALA A 541 41.18 1.27 10.10
CA ALA A 541 42.42 1.56 10.82
C ALA A 541 42.97 0.32 11.56
N TYR A 542 42.10 -0.53 12.09
CA TYR A 542 42.50 -1.80 12.71
C TYR A 542 43.13 -2.77 11.69
N ASP A 543 42.51 -2.94 10.52
CA ASP A 543 43.02 -3.81 9.46
C ASP A 543 44.37 -3.30 8.91
N ASP A 544 44.52 -1.99 8.74
CA ASP A 544 45.77 -1.37 8.31
C ASP A 544 46.89 -1.64 9.35
N ILE A 545 46.62 -1.50 10.65
CA ILE A 545 47.57 -1.82 11.74
C ILE A 545 47.94 -3.31 11.80
N LYS A 546 47.01 -4.19 11.41
CA LYS A 546 47.20 -5.64 11.36
C LYS A 546 48.02 -6.08 10.15
N SER A 547 47.91 -5.35 9.03
CA SER A 547 48.62 -5.63 7.77
C SER A 547 50.12 -5.29 7.77
N ALA A 548 50.63 -4.71 8.86
CA ALA A 548 52.04 -4.41 9.12
C ALA A 548 52.69 -3.28 8.29
N ASP A 549 51.90 -2.48 7.56
CA ASP A 549 52.35 -1.20 6.97
C ASP A 549 51.78 -0.02 7.78
N PRO A 550 52.53 0.54 8.77
CA PRO A 550 52.06 1.66 9.56
C PRO A 550 52.19 2.94 8.72
N LEU A 551 51.08 3.43 8.20
CA LEU A 551 51.04 4.68 7.44
C LEU A 551 50.79 5.86 8.40
N GLU A 552 51.56 6.94 8.32
CA GLU A 552 51.30 8.18 9.09
C GLU A 552 49.82 8.64 8.93
N SER A 553 49.24 8.35 7.76
CA SER A 553 47.83 8.59 7.41
C SER A 553 46.82 7.81 8.28
N THR A 554 47.13 6.60 8.77
CA THR A 554 46.21 5.86 9.65
C THR A 554 46.17 6.46 11.06
N PHE A 555 47.30 6.98 11.53
CA PHE A 555 47.38 7.71 12.80
C PHE A 555 46.62 9.05 12.73
N GLU A 556 46.73 9.77 11.61
CA GLU A 556 45.94 10.98 11.35
C GLU A 556 44.44 10.69 11.29
N ALA A 557 44.02 9.62 10.58
CA ALA A 557 42.63 9.18 10.51
C ALA A 557 42.05 8.83 11.90
N LEU A 558 42.86 8.22 12.77
CA LEU A 558 42.47 7.88 14.14
C LEU A 558 42.32 9.12 15.03
N ASN A 559 43.18 10.13 14.86
CA ASN A 559 43.04 11.41 15.55
C ASN A 559 41.78 12.15 15.07
N SER A 560 41.52 12.18 13.77
CA SER A 560 40.29 12.74 13.21
C SER A 560 39.04 12.03 13.76
N LEU A 561 39.06 10.70 13.84
CA LEU A 561 37.99 9.90 14.44
C LEU A 561 37.74 10.29 15.91
N ILE A 562 38.80 10.38 16.72
CA ILE A 562 38.68 10.78 18.13
C ILE A 562 38.11 12.20 18.25
N THR A 563 38.55 13.14 17.42
CA THR A 563 37.99 14.51 17.44
C THR A 563 36.52 14.55 17.05
N GLU A 564 36.12 13.76 16.05
CA GLU A 564 34.73 13.69 15.61
C GLU A 564 33.83 12.99 16.63
N ALA A 565 34.29 11.88 17.22
CA ALA A 565 33.59 11.19 18.29
C ALA A 565 33.43 12.09 19.54
N ASN A 566 34.41 12.92 19.86
CA ASN A 566 34.30 13.91 20.94
C ASN A 566 33.27 15.02 20.62
N LEU A 567 33.18 15.47 19.37
CA LEU A 567 32.13 16.41 18.95
C LEU A 567 30.73 15.78 19.06
N MET A 568 30.59 14.50 18.70
CA MET A 568 29.34 13.75 18.90
C MET A 568 29.00 13.59 20.38
N LYS A 569 29.99 13.31 21.23
CA LYS A 569 29.84 13.26 22.69
C LYS A 569 29.35 14.59 23.25
N THR A 570 29.89 15.71 22.76
CA THR A 570 29.42 17.05 23.14
C THR A 570 27.99 17.29 22.66
N ALA A 571 27.64 16.92 21.43
CA ALA A 571 26.28 17.07 20.91
C ALA A 571 25.25 16.28 21.74
N LEU A 572 25.57 15.03 22.12
CA LEU A 572 24.72 14.20 22.97
C LEU A 572 24.51 14.77 24.37
N ASN A 573 25.52 15.44 24.93
CA ASN A 573 25.39 16.14 26.22
C ASN A 573 24.53 17.41 26.13
N VAL A 574 24.38 18.01 24.94
CA VAL A 574 23.59 19.24 24.72
C VAL A 574 22.13 18.94 24.37
N VAL A 575 21.83 17.75 23.81
CA VAL A 575 20.46 17.32 23.41
C VAL A 575 19.68 16.73 24.60
N LEU A 576 19.57 17.47 25.70
CA LEU A 576 18.67 17.11 26.82
C LEU A 576 17.30 17.79 26.65
N PRO A 577 16.20 17.06 26.33
CA PRO A 577 14.89 17.47 26.75
C PRO A 577 14.76 17.21 28.26
N VAL A 578 14.64 18.28 29.03
CA VAL A 578 14.26 18.23 30.44
C VAL A 578 12.85 17.61 30.54
N SER A 579 12.78 16.49 31.25
CA SER A 579 11.63 15.79 31.85
C SER A 579 10.20 16.27 31.57
N TRP A 580 9.33 15.32 31.20
CA TRP A 580 7.94 15.32 31.67
C TRP A 580 7.77 14.25 32.75
N SER A 581 7.84 14.67 34.02
CA SER A 581 7.19 13.95 35.11
C SER A 581 5.79 14.55 35.28
N GLY A 582 4.77 13.86 34.78
CA GLY A 582 3.39 14.14 35.15
C GLY A 582 3.20 13.88 36.64
N ASP A 583 2.85 14.93 37.36
CA ASP A 583 2.58 14.94 38.79
C ASP A 583 1.39 14.02 39.09
N SER A 584 1.65 12.85 39.66
CA SER A 584 0.63 11.93 40.18
C SER A 584 0.49 12.15 41.67
N SER A 585 -0.04 13.32 42.06
CA SER A 585 -0.44 13.61 43.42
C SER A 585 -1.88 14.10 43.43
N ASP A 586 -2.82 13.15 43.42
CA ASP A 586 -4.11 13.31 44.10
C ASP A 586 -4.64 11.91 44.45
N ALA A 587 -3.95 11.29 45.41
CA ALA A 587 -4.54 10.23 46.20
C ALA A 587 -5.34 10.90 47.33
N ILE A 588 -6.67 10.75 47.26
CA ILE A 588 -7.58 11.05 48.36
C ILE A 588 -7.14 10.19 49.57
N LYS A 589 -6.58 10.84 50.59
CA LYS A 589 -6.21 10.27 51.89
C LYS A 589 -7.45 10.03 52.75
N TYR A 590 -7.45 8.94 53.52
CA TYR A 590 -7.59 8.79 54.99
C TYR A 590 -7.43 7.26 55.24
N GLU A 591 -6.58 6.72 56.12
CA GLU A 591 -6.42 6.98 57.56
C GLU A 591 -5.20 6.21 58.14
N ALA A 592 -4.48 6.84 59.10
CA ALA A 592 -3.62 6.30 60.20
C ALA A 592 -2.47 5.29 59.90
N MET A 593 -1.22 5.36 60.43
CA MET A 593 -0.58 6.07 61.56
C MET A 593 0.98 5.98 61.43
N CYS A 594 1.68 7.01 61.92
CA CYS A 594 3.06 7.07 62.50
C CYS A 594 4.35 6.85 61.65
N ASP A 595 4.91 7.94 61.12
CA ASP A 595 6.20 8.66 61.44
C ASP A 595 7.48 7.91 61.90
N PRO A 596 8.70 8.51 61.82
CA PRO A 596 9.49 8.92 60.64
C PRO A 596 10.95 8.38 60.68
N SER A 597 11.65 8.32 59.54
CA SER A 597 13.12 8.27 59.57
C SER A 597 13.71 8.98 58.36
N ASP A 598 14.41 10.07 58.66
CA ASP A 598 15.13 10.95 57.74
C ASP A 598 16.35 10.26 57.12
N SER A 599 16.45 10.28 55.79
CA SER A 599 17.74 10.39 55.09
C SER A 599 17.54 10.98 53.68
N PRO A 600 18.55 11.70 53.15
CA PRO A 600 18.33 12.78 52.19
C PRO A 600 18.11 12.27 50.76
N LYS A 601 17.08 12.82 50.11
CA LYS A 601 16.80 12.63 48.69
C LYS A 601 17.98 13.12 47.85
N SER A 602 18.75 12.21 47.26
CA SER A 602 19.55 12.51 46.07
C SER A 602 18.61 12.65 44.88
N LYS A 603 18.56 13.86 44.30
CA LYS A 603 17.93 14.10 43.00
C LYS A 603 18.75 13.35 41.94
N SER A 604 18.45 12.07 41.70
CA SER A 604 18.87 11.43 40.46
C SER A 604 17.93 11.93 39.36
N GLY A 605 18.42 12.88 38.55
CA GLY A 605 17.82 13.15 37.25
C GLY A 605 17.91 11.85 36.46
N LYS A 606 16.77 11.20 36.24
CA LYS A 606 16.69 9.99 35.42
C LYS A 606 17.01 10.40 33.99
N VAL A 607 18.24 10.11 33.55
CA VAL A 607 18.70 10.30 32.17
C VAL A 607 17.87 9.39 31.26
N ASP A 608 17.44 9.92 30.12
CA ASP A 608 16.71 9.17 29.10
C ASP A 608 17.53 7.95 28.63
N PRO A 609 16.96 6.73 28.66
CA PRO A 609 17.68 5.50 28.29
C PRO A 609 18.29 5.53 26.88
N LEU A 610 17.69 6.26 25.94
CA LEU A 610 18.20 6.39 24.57
C LEU A 610 19.47 7.25 24.51
N SER A 611 19.48 8.35 25.26
CA SER A 611 20.66 9.21 25.41
C SER A 611 21.81 8.48 26.13
N SER A 612 21.49 7.63 27.11
CA SER A 612 22.49 6.76 27.78
C SER A 612 23.15 5.80 26.80
N ALA A 613 22.37 5.09 25.98
CA ALA A 613 22.89 4.14 25.02
C ALA A 613 23.72 4.82 23.91
N GLY A 614 23.30 5.99 23.43
CA GLY A 614 24.06 6.81 22.48
C GLY A 614 25.41 7.25 23.03
N MET A 615 25.43 7.66 24.30
CA MET A 615 26.65 8.08 25.01
C MET A 615 27.64 6.92 25.19
N GLU A 616 27.14 5.75 25.62
CA GLU A 616 27.96 4.54 25.80
C GLU A 616 28.61 4.09 24.48
N MET A 617 27.88 4.13 23.36
CA MET A 617 28.43 3.77 22.05
C MET A 617 29.58 4.69 21.60
N VAL A 618 29.44 6.00 21.83
CA VAL A 618 30.48 6.97 21.48
C VAL A 618 31.70 6.84 22.41
N GLU A 619 31.50 6.58 23.70
CA GLU A 619 32.60 6.34 24.63
C GLU A 619 33.39 5.07 24.31
N LEU A 620 32.71 3.99 23.92
CA LEU A 620 33.36 2.77 23.46
C LEU A 620 34.18 2.99 22.17
N LEU A 621 33.68 3.80 21.23
CA LEU A 621 34.41 4.16 20.02
C LEU A 621 35.69 4.96 20.33
N ILE A 622 35.60 5.94 21.23
CA ILE A 622 36.76 6.73 21.68
C ILE A 622 37.79 5.81 22.34
N LEU A 623 37.36 4.96 23.27
CA LEU A 623 38.25 4.03 23.97
C LEU A 623 38.94 3.06 23.00
N ALA A 624 38.21 2.47 22.06
CA ALA A 624 38.77 1.55 21.07
C ALA A 624 39.77 2.27 20.15
N ALA A 625 39.51 3.52 19.79
CA ALA A 625 40.43 4.33 19.01
C ALA A 625 41.71 4.69 19.80
N GLU A 626 41.60 5.01 21.09
CA GLU A 626 42.75 5.26 21.97
C GLU A 626 43.63 4.01 22.14
N ILE A 627 43.02 2.83 22.34
CA ILE A 627 43.74 1.55 22.41
C ILE A 627 44.50 1.28 21.11
N LEU A 628 43.89 1.54 19.95
CA LEU A 628 44.57 1.37 18.66
C LEU A 628 45.70 2.36 18.46
N LYS A 629 45.53 3.59 18.97
CA LYS A 629 46.55 4.63 18.93
C LYS A 629 47.76 4.26 19.80
N GLU A 630 47.54 3.71 20.98
CA GLU A 630 48.60 3.18 21.85
C GLU A 630 49.33 2.01 21.18
N SER A 631 48.61 1.12 20.51
CA SER A 631 49.23 0.01 19.76
C SER A 631 50.15 0.49 18.63
N PHE A 632 49.86 1.66 18.05
CA PHE A 632 50.69 2.30 17.02
C PHE A 632 52.01 2.85 17.60
N LEU A 633 51.97 3.40 18.82
CA LEU A 633 53.14 3.91 19.53
C LEU A 633 54.07 2.81 20.05
N VAL A 634 53.54 1.60 20.27
CA VAL A 634 54.32 0.43 20.72
C VAL A 634 55.02 -0.29 19.55
N LYS A 635 54.56 -0.09 18.30
CA LYS A 635 55.15 -0.67 17.08
C LYS A 635 56.17 0.23 16.37
N LYS A 636 56.31 1.50 16.78
CA LYS A 636 57.33 2.45 16.30
C LYS A 636 58.53 2.41 17.23
#